data_AF-A0A1P8BE75-F1
#
_entry.id   AF-A0A1P8BE75-F1
#
_cell.length_a   1.000
_cell.length_b   1.000
_cell.length_c   1.000
_cell.angle_alpha   90.00
_cell.angle_beta   90.00
_cell.angle_gamma   90.00
#
_symmetry.space_group_name_H-M   'P 1'
#
loop_
_entity.id
_entity.type
_entity.pdbx_description
1 polymer ?
#
loop_
_entity_poly.entity_id
_entity_poly.type
_entity_poly.pdbx_seq_one_letter_code
_entity_poly.pdbx_strand_id
1 'polypeptide(L)'
;MAFCNKLSRFVRRQSENASMIGSLRSFSADATHHRFHQETHNFLEPEYYIGSWEAPSDPKDAERKLAQLRRDYAKKVRVYRKEYIHEIEMLRVEKQRKDEARLLAERAANEERRLLKAEAAKVRAEERKIADEEFRQTLL
;
A
#
# COMPACT_ATOMS: atom_id res chain seq x y z
N MET A 1 -53.54 -0.30 -18.84
CA MET A 1 -53.24 -1.72 -19.16
C MET A 1 -52.10 -2.15 -18.25
N ALA A 2 -52.34 -2.80 -17.12
CA ALA A 2 -52.70 -4.22 -16.96
C ALA A 2 -51.48 -5.18 -17.06
N PHE A 3 -51.07 -5.65 -15.88
CA PHE A 3 -50.63 -7.02 -15.52
C PHE A 3 -49.42 -7.70 -16.19
N CYS A 4 -48.45 -8.04 -15.30
CA CYS A 4 -47.83 -9.35 -15.04
C CYS A 4 -47.53 -10.34 -16.17
N ASN A 5 -46.33 -10.95 -16.11
CA ASN A 5 -46.06 -12.40 -16.24
C ASN A 5 -44.61 -12.62 -15.73
N LYS A 6 -44.27 -13.24 -14.58
CA LYS A 6 -44.52 -14.59 -14.05
C LYS A 6 -44.18 -15.74 -15.01
N LEU A 7 -42.92 -16.17 -14.95
CA LEU A 7 -42.44 -17.53 -15.21
C LEU A 7 -41.27 -17.76 -14.25
N SER A 8 -41.10 -18.86 -13.52
CA SER A 8 -41.94 -19.99 -13.16
C SER A 8 -41.18 -20.71 -12.03
N ARG A 9 -41.93 -21.22 -11.06
CA ARG A 9 -41.46 -22.00 -9.92
C ARG A 9 -40.66 -23.23 -10.40
N PHE A 10 -39.50 -23.47 -9.79
CA PHE A 10 -39.01 -24.84 -9.61
C PHE A 10 -38.88 -25.12 -8.11
N VAL A 11 -39.79 -25.98 -7.64
CA VAL A 11 -39.84 -26.54 -6.30
C VAL A 11 -38.74 -27.60 -6.20
N ARG A 12 -37.92 -27.55 -5.13
CA ARG A 12 -37.37 -28.80 -4.58
C ARG A 12 -37.07 -28.71 -3.09
N ARG A 13 -37.90 -29.46 -2.35
CA ARG A 13 -37.65 -30.15 -1.08
C ARG A 13 -37.12 -29.34 0.10
N GLN A 14 -38.05 -29.07 1.02
CA GLN A 14 -37.71 -29.23 2.43
C GLN A 14 -37.27 -30.67 2.72
N SER A 15 -36.18 -30.78 3.46
CA SER A 15 -35.76 -31.96 4.20
C SER A 15 -35.32 -31.42 5.54
N GLU A 16 -36.20 -31.56 6.53
CA GLU A 16 -35.87 -31.57 7.95
C GLU A 16 -34.64 -32.47 8.14
N ASN A 17 -33.66 -32.00 8.92
CA ASN A 17 -32.87 -32.82 9.85
C ASN A 17 -31.80 -31.97 10.57
N ALA A 18 -31.88 -32.09 11.90
CA ALA A 18 -30.76 -32.15 12.83
C ALA A 18 -29.88 -30.91 13.01
N SER A 19 -29.97 -30.41 14.25
CA SER A 19 -28.93 -29.74 15.02
C SER A 19 -27.51 -30.07 14.57
N MET A 20 -26.72 -29.03 14.32
CA MET A 20 -25.33 -28.96 14.73
C MET A 20 -25.06 -27.48 14.95
N ILE A 21 -24.92 -27.10 16.21
CA ILE A 21 -24.45 -25.78 16.64
C ILE A 21 -23.00 -25.68 16.14
N GLY A 22 -22.87 -25.27 14.88
CA GLY A 22 -21.59 -24.89 14.29
C GLY A 22 -21.21 -23.55 14.90
N SER A 23 -20.27 -23.59 15.84
CA SER A 23 -19.59 -22.41 16.36
C SER A 23 -19.03 -21.62 15.18
N LEU A 24 -19.75 -20.59 14.76
CA LEU A 24 -19.28 -19.58 13.84
C LEU A 24 -18.19 -18.81 14.59
N ARG A 25 -16.92 -19.20 14.38
CA ARG A 25 -15.79 -18.31 14.65
C ARG A 25 -15.97 -17.09 13.75
N SER A 26 -16.47 -16.00 14.31
CA SER A 26 -16.36 -14.70 13.67
C SER A 26 -14.87 -14.34 13.64
N PHE A 27 -14.22 -14.54 12.50
CA PHE A 27 -12.96 -13.85 12.24
C PHE A 27 -13.32 -12.38 12.01
N SER A 28 -13.32 -11.60 13.10
CA SER A 28 -13.27 -10.15 12.99
C SER A 28 -11.88 -9.83 12.45
N ALA A 29 -11.77 -9.68 11.13
CA ALA A 29 -10.62 -9.04 10.55
C ALA A 29 -10.71 -7.57 10.96
N ASP A 30 -10.03 -7.22 12.06
CA ASP A 30 -9.71 -5.83 12.35
C ASP A 30 -8.80 -5.33 11.23
N ALA A 31 -9.42 -4.87 10.15
CA ALA A 31 -8.80 -4.07 9.11
C ALA A 31 -8.51 -2.67 9.68
N THR A 32 -7.68 -2.61 10.73
CA THR A 32 -7.18 -1.38 11.34
C THR A 32 -5.84 -1.02 10.70
N HIS A 33 -5.78 -1.06 9.37
CA HIS A 33 -4.68 -0.47 8.62
C HIS A 33 -5.15 0.83 7.97
N HIS A 34 -4.99 1.90 8.74
CA HIS A 34 -4.74 3.28 8.31
C HIS A 34 -5.81 3.95 7.43
N ARG A 35 -6.90 4.40 8.05
CA ARG A 35 -7.77 5.48 7.53
C ARG A 35 -7.26 6.90 7.87
N PHE A 36 -5.94 7.10 7.97
CA PHE A 36 -5.37 8.41 8.36
C PHE A 36 -5.13 9.37 7.19
N HIS A 37 -5.55 9.03 5.97
CA HIS A 37 -5.43 9.95 4.83
C HIS A 37 -6.32 11.18 4.94
N GLN A 38 -7.40 11.17 5.73
CA GLN A 38 -8.27 12.33 5.86
C GLN A 38 -7.76 13.38 6.85
N GLU A 39 -6.87 13.00 7.78
CA GLU A 39 -6.41 13.88 8.87
C GLU A 39 -5.15 14.68 8.52
N THR A 40 -4.46 14.32 7.44
CA THR A 40 -3.18 14.94 7.03
C THR A 40 -3.33 15.99 5.93
N HIS A 41 -4.54 16.21 5.42
CA HIS A 41 -4.80 17.24 4.42
C HIS A 41 -5.43 18.46 5.08
N ASN A 42 -4.60 19.48 5.31
CA ASN A 42 -5.12 20.83 5.53
C ASN A 42 -5.71 21.33 4.22
N PHE A 43 -7.03 21.48 4.16
CA PHE A 43 -7.67 22.17 3.05
C PHE A 43 -7.16 23.61 3.03
N LEU A 44 -6.85 24.12 1.84
CA LEU A 44 -6.54 25.54 1.68
C LEU A 44 -7.75 26.35 2.13
N GLU A 45 -7.48 27.49 2.79
CA GLU A 45 -8.55 28.42 3.14
C GLU A 45 -9.33 28.82 1.87
N PRO A 46 -10.65 29.01 1.96
CA PRO A 46 -11.46 29.42 0.81
C PRO A 46 -10.85 30.63 0.10
N GLU A 47 -10.55 30.50 -1.20
CA GLU A 47 -9.96 31.59 -1.98
C GLU A 47 -11.04 32.62 -2.39
N TYR A 48 -11.04 33.77 -1.73
CA TYR A 48 -11.98 34.89 -2.02
C TYR A 48 -11.67 35.68 -3.31
N TYR A 49 -10.66 35.28 -4.07
CA TYR A 49 -10.25 35.98 -5.29
C TYR A 49 -11.19 35.71 -6.48
N ILE A 50 -11.77 34.51 -6.55
CA ILE A 50 -12.69 34.12 -7.62
C ILE A 50 -14.03 34.84 -7.39
N GLY A 51 -14.25 35.94 -8.10
CA GLY A 51 -15.50 36.73 -8.05
C GLY A 51 -15.39 38.12 -7.41
N SER A 52 -14.24 38.48 -6.85
CA SER A 52 -13.96 39.83 -6.30
C SER A 52 -13.26 40.77 -7.29
N TRP A 53 -13.12 40.37 -8.55
CA TRP A 53 -12.47 41.18 -9.57
C TRP A 53 -13.40 42.27 -10.09
N GLU A 54 -13.20 43.51 -9.62
CA GLU A 54 -13.82 44.69 -10.22
C GLU A 54 -12.94 45.23 -11.36
N ALA A 55 -13.56 45.40 -12.53
CA ALA A 55 -12.88 45.96 -13.71
C ALA A 55 -12.46 47.41 -13.43
N PRO A 56 -11.16 47.75 -13.46
CA PRO A 56 -10.71 49.11 -13.24
C PRO A 56 -11.22 50.05 -14.33
N SER A 57 -11.67 51.26 -13.96
CA SER A 57 -12.21 52.25 -14.91
C SER A 57 -11.17 52.84 -15.85
N ASP A 58 -9.90 52.94 -15.44
CA ASP A 58 -8.79 53.41 -16.28
C ASP A 58 -8.01 52.22 -16.87
N PRO A 59 -7.82 52.13 -18.21
CA PRO A 59 -7.02 51.08 -18.85
C PRO A 59 -5.59 50.97 -18.31
N LYS A 60 -4.94 52.10 -17.96
CA LYS A 60 -3.55 52.06 -17.43
C LYS A 60 -3.47 51.40 -16.05
N ASP A 61 -4.51 51.57 -15.25
CA ASP A 61 -4.62 50.94 -13.93
C ASP A 61 -4.85 49.44 -14.02
N ALA A 62 -5.66 49.01 -15.00
CA ALA A 62 -5.86 47.61 -15.31
C ALA A 62 -4.56 46.92 -15.73
N GLU A 63 -3.77 47.54 -16.61
CA GLU A 63 -2.46 47.02 -17.03
C GLU A 63 -1.49 46.87 -15.86
N ARG A 64 -1.42 47.88 -14.98
CA ARG A 64 -0.57 47.85 -13.79
C ARG A 64 -0.97 46.73 -12.82
N LYS A 65 -2.27 46.58 -12.54
CA LYS A 65 -2.80 45.50 -11.68
C LYS A 65 -2.51 44.13 -12.29
N LEU A 66 -2.69 43.97 -13.59
CA LEU A 66 -2.41 42.73 -14.30
C LEU A 66 -0.92 42.38 -14.30
N ALA A 67 -0.04 43.35 -14.55
CA ALA A 67 1.40 43.16 -14.49
C ALA A 67 1.86 42.76 -13.07
N GLN A 68 1.29 43.38 -12.04
CA GLN A 68 1.55 43.02 -10.66
C GLN A 68 1.11 41.57 -10.37
N LEU A 69 -0.13 41.22 -10.73
CA LEU A 69 -0.68 39.88 -10.55
C LEU A 69 0.18 38.81 -11.22
N ARG A 70 0.58 39.04 -12.48
CA ARG A 70 1.44 38.11 -13.23
C ARG A 70 2.78 37.89 -12.53
N ARG A 71 3.41 38.96 -12.04
CA ARG A 71 4.68 38.88 -11.30
C ARG A 71 4.52 38.13 -9.99
N ASP A 72 3.49 38.44 -9.22
CA ASP A 72 3.26 37.83 -7.90
C ASP A 72 2.89 36.35 -8.04
N TYR A 73 2.03 36.01 -8.99
CA TYR A 73 1.71 34.62 -9.30
C TYR A 73 2.94 33.83 -9.75
N ALA A 74 3.74 34.39 -10.68
CA ALA A 74 4.98 33.75 -11.13
C ALA A 74 5.97 33.53 -9.97
N LYS A 75 6.08 34.48 -9.05
CA LYS A 75 6.91 34.34 -7.83
C LYS A 75 6.36 33.23 -6.92
N LYS A 76 5.07 33.24 -6.60
CA LYS A 76 4.41 32.23 -5.75
C LYS A 76 4.61 30.82 -6.31
N VAL A 77 4.25 30.61 -7.59
CA VAL A 77 4.39 29.31 -8.25
C VAL A 77 5.86 28.87 -8.30
N ARG A 78 6.80 29.78 -8.51
CA ARG A 78 8.23 29.45 -8.51
C ARG A 78 8.69 28.94 -7.13
N VAL A 79 8.19 29.52 -6.04
CA VAL A 79 8.50 29.07 -4.69
C VAL A 79 7.92 27.68 -4.45
N TYR A 80 6.62 27.50 -4.72
CA TYR A 80 5.95 26.20 -4.55
C TYR A 80 6.59 25.08 -5.38
N ARG A 81 7.02 25.37 -6.61
CA ARG A 81 7.74 24.38 -7.42
C ARG A 81 9.05 23.94 -6.78
N LYS A 82 9.80 24.87 -6.17
CA LYS A 82 11.06 24.53 -5.50
C LYS A 82 10.83 23.69 -4.26
N GLU A 83 9.84 24.08 -3.45
CA GLU A 83 9.43 23.34 -2.25
C GLU A 83 8.97 21.92 -2.63
N TYR A 84 8.09 21.80 -3.61
CA TYR A 84 7.60 20.51 -4.08
C TYR A 84 8.72 19.60 -4.61
N ILE A 85 9.67 20.14 -5.40
CA ILE A 85 10.82 19.36 -5.88
C ILE A 85 11.64 18.85 -4.69
N HIS A 86 11.85 19.69 -3.68
CA HIS A 86 12.59 19.31 -2.48
C HIS A 86 11.86 18.22 -1.67
N GLU A 87 10.55 18.39 -1.43
CA GLU A 87 9.72 17.41 -0.72
C GLU A 87 9.72 16.05 -1.42
N ILE A 88 9.56 16.03 -2.75
CA ILE A 88 9.58 14.79 -3.53
C ILE A 88 10.96 14.12 -3.46
N GLU A 89 12.05 14.88 -3.54
CA GLU A 89 13.39 14.32 -3.41
C GLU A 89 13.66 13.76 -2.00
N MET A 90 13.16 14.44 -0.96
CA MET A 90 13.22 13.92 0.41
C MET A 90 12.50 12.58 0.55
N LEU A 91 11.29 12.47 0.00
CA LEU A 91 10.53 11.20 -0.01
C LEU A 91 11.27 10.08 -0.77
N ARG A 92 11.94 10.44 -1.88
CA ARG A 92 12.75 9.48 -2.65
C ARG A 92 13.92 8.96 -1.83
N VAL A 93 14.67 9.84 -1.16
CA VAL A 93 15.81 9.48 -0.32
C VAL A 93 15.37 8.62 0.87
N GLU A 94 14.24 8.96 1.51
CA GLU A 94 13.68 8.13 2.58
C GLU A 94 13.32 6.73 2.12
N LYS A 95 12.73 6.60 0.93
CA LYS A 95 12.43 5.30 0.33
C LYS A 95 13.70 4.50 0.08
N GLN A 96 14.74 5.12 -0.46
CA GLN A 96 16.03 4.46 -0.70
C GLN A 96 16.65 3.93 0.60
N ARG A 97 16.67 4.74 1.66
CA ARG A 97 17.17 4.31 2.99
C ARG A 97 16.42 3.09 3.53
N LYS A 98 15.09 3.08 3.38
CA LYS A 98 14.24 1.94 3.80
C LYS A 98 14.52 0.69 2.96
N ASP A 99 14.65 0.84 1.65
CA ASP A 99 14.91 -0.26 0.73
C ASP A 99 16.31 -0.87 0.97
N GLU A 100 17.33 -0.06 1.21
CA GLU A 100 18.69 -0.50 1.54
C GLU A 100 18.72 -1.29 2.87
N ALA A 101 18.08 -0.77 3.91
CA ALA A 101 17.98 -1.46 5.19
C ALA A 101 17.28 -2.83 5.05
N ARG A 102 16.18 -2.90 4.28
CA ARG A 102 15.49 -4.15 3.99
C ARG A 102 16.38 -5.14 3.25
N LEU A 103 17.08 -4.68 2.20
CA LEU A 103 17.95 -5.53 1.39
C LEU A 103 19.09 -6.14 2.22
N LEU A 104 19.71 -5.34 3.11
CA LEU A 104 20.78 -5.82 3.99
C LEU A 104 20.26 -6.85 5.00
N ALA A 105 19.09 -6.61 5.60
CA ALA A 105 18.47 -7.55 6.52
C ALA A 105 18.12 -8.89 5.85
N GLU A 106 17.55 -8.83 4.64
CA GLU A 106 17.23 -10.04 3.86
C GLU A 106 18.49 -10.81 3.47
N ARG A 107 19.58 -10.11 3.11
CA ARG A 107 20.86 -10.76 2.78
C ARG A 107 21.45 -11.48 3.98
N ALA A 108 21.50 -10.84 5.15
CA ALA A 108 21.99 -11.47 6.38
C ALA A 108 21.18 -12.72 6.74
N ALA A 109 19.84 -12.63 6.72
CA ALA A 109 18.97 -13.78 6.98
C ALA A 109 19.16 -14.92 5.97
N ASN A 110 19.41 -14.60 4.70
CA ASN A 110 19.72 -15.59 3.67
C ASN A 110 21.07 -16.28 3.91
N GLU A 111 22.10 -15.53 4.31
CA GLU A 111 23.42 -16.07 4.63
C GLU A 111 23.34 -17.01 5.82
N GLU A 112 22.66 -16.63 6.90
CA GLU A 112 22.41 -17.49 8.06
C GLU A 112 21.69 -18.78 7.67
N ARG A 113 20.62 -18.68 6.86
CA ARG A 113 19.91 -19.86 6.33
C ARG A 113 20.83 -20.77 5.52
N ARG A 114 21.76 -20.21 4.74
CA ARG A 114 22.71 -21.01 3.94
C ARG A 114 23.72 -21.73 4.82
N LEU A 115 24.21 -21.08 5.88
CA LEU A 115 25.13 -21.70 6.85
C LEU A 115 24.46 -22.87 7.57
N LEU A 116 23.27 -22.66 8.11
CA LEU A 116 22.49 -23.72 8.77
C LEU A 116 22.18 -24.88 7.81
N LYS A 117 21.84 -24.58 6.56
CA LYS A 117 21.60 -25.62 5.55
C LYS A 117 22.88 -26.42 5.22
N ALA A 118 24.04 -25.76 5.20
CA ALA A 118 25.32 -26.42 4.96
C ALA A 118 25.72 -27.33 6.13
N GLU A 119 25.51 -26.89 7.37
CA GLU A 119 25.72 -27.71 8.57
C GLU A 119 24.79 -28.93 8.56
N ALA A 120 23.49 -28.74 8.31
CA ALA A 120 22.53 -29.83 8.17
C ALA A 120 22.86 -30.78 7.00
N ALA A 121 23.54 -30.30 5.95
CA ALA A 121 24.01 -31.16 4.87
C ALA A 121 25.22 -32.00 5.30
N LYS A 122 26.13 -31.46 6.12
CA LYS A 122 27.25 -32.21 6.70
C LYS A 122 26.75 -33.33 7.61
N VAL A 123 25.82 -33.03 8.52
CA VAL A 123 25.22 -34.05 9.41
C VAL A 123 24.59 -35.17 8.60
N ARG A 124 23.77 -34.84 7.59
CA ARG A 124 23.18 -35.84 6.69
C ARG A 124 24.20 -36.64 5.87
N ALA A 125 25.37 -36.08 5.59
CA ALA A 125 26.43 -36.81 4.91
C ALA A 125 27.07 -37.86 5.83
N GLU A 126 27.28 -37.53 7.11
CA GLU A 126 27.76 -38.51 8.10
C GLU A 126 26.72 -39.60 8.36
N GLU A 127 25.43 -39.27 8.45
CA GLU A 127 24.35 -40.26 8.57
C GLU A 127 24.36 -41.27 7.40
N ARG A 128 24.63 -40.82 6.18
CA ARG A 128 24.73 -41.70 5.01
C ARG A 128 25.91 -42.67 5.10
N LYS A 129 27.04 -42.25 5.67
CA LYS A 129 28.19 -43.15 5.87
C LYS A 129 27.85 -44.27 6.86
N ILE A 130 27.16 -43.94 7.94
CA ILE A 130 26.69 -44.92 8.92
C ILE A 130 25.74 -45.92 8.24
N ALA A 131 24.79 -45.43 7.44
CA ALA A 131 23.87 -46.29 6.70
C ALA A 131 24.60 -47.26 5.74
N ASP A 132 25.66 -46.80 5.06
CA ASP A 132 26.49 -47.65 4.19
C ASP A 132 27.25 -48.73 4.98
N GLU A 133 27.71 -48.42 6.18
CA GLU A 133 28.37 -49.39 7.08
C GLU A 133 27.39 -50.44 7.60
N GLU A 134 26.19 -50.04 8.05
CA GLU A 134 25.11 -50.94 8.45
C GLU A 134 24.67 -51.84 7.28
N PHE A 135 24.59 -51.28 6.08
CA PHE A 135 24.29 -52.04 4.86
C PHE A 135 25.34 -53.12 4.58
N ARG A 136 26.63 -52.84 4.79
CA ARG A 136 27.69 -53.85 4.64
C ARG A 136 27.61 -54.94 5.70
N GLN A 137 27.31 -54.59 6.95
CA GLN A 137 27.17 -55.58 8.02
C GLN A 137 25.98 -56.51 7.81
N THR A 138 24.86 -56.01 7.26
CA THR A 138 23.67 -56.82 6.99
C THR A 138 23.81 -57.76 5.77
N LEU A 139 24.80 -57.50 4.91
CA LEU A 139 25.11 -58.32 3.73
C LEU A 139 26.11 -59.47 4.01
N LEU A 140 26.74 -59.48 5.18
CA LEU A 140 27.59 -60.57 5.70
C LEU A 140 26.76 -61.59 6.49
#